data_AF-A0A7V8YCR3-F1
#
_entry.id   AF-A0A7V8YCR3-F1
#
_cell.length_a   1.000
_cell.length_b   1.000
_cell.length_c   1.000
_cell.angle_alpha   90.00
_cell.angle_beta   90.00
_cell.angle_gamma   90.00
#
_symmetry.space_group_name_H-M   'P 1'
#
loop_
_entity.id
_entity.type
_entity.pdbx_description
1 polymer ?
#
loop_
_entity_poly.entity_id
_entity_poly.type
_entity_poly.pdbx_seq_one_letter_code
_entity_poly.pdbx_strand_id
1 'polypeptide(L)'
;MTLLTILAACGTPVETKPVGPSAEPVADPSDPSEPGETGEAEEPGEVGGESCTPAATVVLNEVCPSNVSVLRDVAGDTVDWVELTNTGEQAVDLGGWSLSDDPEEGPKWTFPSVVLEPGGFLVVYASDATDRTLVVGTWDTRIDQGDLWRYLPVASLPDPAWSLSEYDDSGWAVGPSGFGFGDLDDATEVTTHTIYARTDVTLTADELGDLAALYLHVDYDDAIVAYLNGTEVARTGLWSAGPPAWDALADYDHEAQLYVGESPEFFDLGPSMSLLSAGTNTLAVEVHNRTATGTDLSLVPFLSLGFGSERPARTSTALELPLAQLHASFALQAEGEPIRLYDPAGCEVSGLDPGPMTGDQSFGRQPDGAGSAGYFLEPTPGAPNATEMRPGFAAVPTFDPPPGWYDGGTDVTIGGAPGATTRYTWEGFEPTEADAVYSDPLSTGVEGDAVILRARTWE
;
A
#
# COMPACT_ATOMS: atom_id res chain seq x y z
N MET A 1 36.00 37.16 -5.30
CA MET A 1 35.29 35.98 -5.85
C MET A 1 34.09 35.71 -4.98
N THR A 2 32.92 35.64 -5.59
CA THR A 2 31.64 35.32 -4.94
C THR A 2 31.23 33.93 -5.42
N LEU A 3 30.86 33.02 -4.49
CA LEU A 3 30.27 31.74 -4.85
C LEU A 3 28.78 31.96 -5.09
N LEU A 4 28.32 31.69 -6.31
CA LEU A 4 26.91 31.64 -6.67
C LEU A 4 26.49 30.19 -6.73
N THR A 5 25.83 29.72 -5.68
CA THR A 5 25.21 28.39 -5.64
C THR A 5 23.74 28.58 -6.03
N ILE A 6 23.37 28.08 -7.20
CA ILE A 6 22.01 28.16 -7.70
C ILE A 6 21.42 26.76 -7.61
N LEU A 7 20.27 26.67 -6.96
CA LEU A 7 19.44 25.47 -6.95
C LEU A 7 18.15 25.82 -7.70
N ALA A 8 18.00 25.25 -8.89
CA ALA A 8 16.77 25.32 -9.65
C ALA A 8 15.84 24.20 -9.15
N ALA A 9 14.62 24.54 -8.77
CA ALA A 9 13.59 23.57 -8.47
C ALA A 9 12.49 23.71 -9.53
N CYS A 10 12.07 22.60 -10.13
CA CYS A 10 10.64 22.48 -10.45
C CYS A 10 9.90 22.55 -9.11
N GLY A 11 8.62 22.90 -9.05
CA GLY A 11 7.92 22.76 -7.78
C GLY A 11 7.86 21.30 -7.33
N THR A 12 8.67 20.87 -6.36
CA THR A 12 8.68 19.56 -5.63
C THR A 12 9.65 19.69 -4.40
N PRO A 13 9.78 18.82 -3.34
CA PRO A 13 9.11 17.57 -2.89
C PRO A 13 8.97 17.38 -1.31
N VAL A 14 8.38 16.26 -0.83
CA VAL A 14 8.72 15.64 0.48
C VAL A 14 9.16 14.19 0.24
N GLU A 15 10.28 13.84 0.89
CA GLU A 15 11.03 12.57 1.01
C GLU A 15 10.92 11.48 -0.08
N THR A 16 12.02 11.29 -0.81
CA THR A 16 12.35 10.05 -1.51
C THR A 16 12.89 9.01 -0.53
N LYS A 17 12.30 7.81 -0.54
CA LYS A 17 12.73 6.59 0.15
C LYS A 17 14.18 6.21 -0.23
N PRO A 18 15.01 5.68 0.68
CA PRO A 18 16.36 5.24 0.35
C PRO A 18 16.31 3.95 -0.49
N VAL A 19 16.86 3.99 -1.70
CA VAL A 19 17.15 2.80 -2.52
C VAL A 19 18.52 2.25 -2.10
N GLY A 20 18.54 1.01 -1.61
CA GLY A 20 19.77 0.25 -1.34
C GLY A 20 20.48 -0.17 -2.63
N PRO A 21 21.80 -0.40 -2.62
CA PRO A 21 22.57 -0.64 -3.83
C PRO A 21 22.27 -2.01 -4.46
N SER A 22 21.81 -2.00 -5.71
CA SER A 22 21.80 -3.17 -6.60
C SER A 22 23.24 -3.47 -7.05
N ALA A 23 23.62 -4.74 -6.99
CA ALA A 23 24.96 -5.22 -7.33
C ALA A 23 25.06 -5.50 -8.84
N GLU A 24 26.04 -4.87 -9.52
CA GLU A 24 26.39 -5.19 -10.89
C GLU A 24 27.09 -6.56 -11.00
N PRO A 25 26.80 -7.39 -12.03
CA PRO A 25 27.66 -8.51 -12.37
C PRO A 25 28.80 -8.10 -13.33
N VAL A 26 29.99 -8.57 -12.98
CA VAL A 26 31.26 -8.42 -13.69
C VAL A 26 31.26 -9.22 -15.01
N ALA A 27 31.70 -8.59 -16.10
CA ALA A 27 31.96 -9.22 -17.39
C ALA A 27 33.31 -9.98 -17.42
N ASP A 28 33.33 -11.17 -18.02
CA ASP A 28 34.54 -11.95 -18.36
C ASP A 28 34.69 -12.06 -19.90
N PRO A 29 35.83 -11.65 -20.50
CA PRO A 29 36.06 -11.74 -21.94
C PRO A 29 37.03 -12.87 -22.32
N SER A 30 36.64 -13.75 -23.24
CA SER A 30 37.54 -14.48 -24.17
C SER A 30 36.73 -15.29 -25.21
N ASP A 31 36.58 -14.83 -26.47
CA ASP A 31 37.45 -15.01 -27.67
C ASP A 31 37.20 -16.37 -28.42
N PRO A 32 37.50 -16.52 -29.74
CA PRO A 32 36.58 -16.37 -30.87
C PRO A 32 36.47 -17.66 -31.72
N SER A 33 35.48 -17.76 -32.63
CA SER A 33 35.66 -18.31 -33.99
C SER A 33 34.34 -18.54 -34.73
N GLU A 34 34.17 -17.85 -35.86
CA GLU A 34 33.31 -18.30 -36.97
C GLU A 34 34.03 -19.42 -37.79
N PRO A 35 33.32 -20.17 -38.65
CA PRO A 35 33.13 -19.68 -40.03
C PRO A 35 31.72 -19.91 -40.58
N GLY A 36 31.32 -19.05 -41.53
CA GLY A 36 29.97 -19.01 -42.10
C GLY A 36 29.67 -19.97 -43.24
N GLU A 37 28.47 -19.85 -43.80
CA GLU A 37 28.20 -19.93 -45.23
C GLU A 37 26.76 -19.48 -45.55
N THR A 38 26.59 -19.09 -46.80
CA THR A 38 25.53 -18.35 -47.47
C THR A 38 24.18 -19.08 -47.58
N GLY A 39 23.08 -18.34 -47.43
CA GLY A 39 21.74 -18.75 -47.83
C GLY A 39 20.87 -17.53 -48.13
N GLU A 40 20.25 -17.54 -49.30
CA GLU A 40 19.54 -16.43 -49.94
C GLU A 40 18.28 -15.99 -49.18
N ALA A 41 18.00 -14.69 -49.24
CA ALA A 41 16.83 -14.06 -48.65
C ALA A 41 15.55 -14.49 -49.37
N GLU A 42 14.66 -15.17 -48.67
CA GLU A 42 13.23 -15.17 -48.98
C GLU A 42 12.52 -14.25 -47.98
N GLU A 43 11.85 -13.23 -48.51
CA GLU A 43 10.99 -12.34 -47.74
C GLU A 43 9.87 -13.15 -47.08
N PRO A 44 9.73 -13.15 -45.73
CA PRO A 44 8.54 -13.72 -45.12
C PRO A 44 7.38 -12.80 -45.43
N GLY A 45 6.39 -13.37 -46.15
CA GLY A 45 5.15 -12.69 -46.48
C GLY A 45 4.50 -12.06 -45.26
N GLU A 46 3.96 -10.87 -45.49
CA GLU A 46 3.11 -10.09 -44.59
C GLU A 46 2.02 -11.02 -44.03
N VAL A 47 2.27 -11.58 -42.84
CA VAL A 47 1.26 -12.28 -42.06
C VAL A 47 0.32 -11.18 -41.60
N GLY A 48 -0.90 -11.19 -42.13
CA GLY A 48 -1.92 -10.20 -41.78
C GLY A 48 -2.08 -10.14 -40.27
N GLY A 49 -1.54 -9.08 -39.66
CA GLY A 49 -1.79 -8.75 -38.27
C GLY A 49 -3.28 -8.57 -38.12
N GLU A 50 -3.91 -9.41 -37.30
CA GLU A 50 -5.27 -9.18 -36.86
C GLU A 50 -5.27 -7.77 -36.25
N SER A 51 -5.99 -6.84 -36.90
CA SER A 51 -5.96 -5.45 -36.48
C SER A 51 -6.58 -5.36 -35.10
N CYS A 52 -5.72 -5.16 -34.10
CA CYS A 52 -6.12 -4.89 -32.74
C CYS A 52 -7.00 -3.64 -32.72
N THR A 53 -8.33 -3.83 -32.66
CA THR A 53 -9.30 -2.74 -32.57
C THR A 53 -10.22 -2.98 -31.38
N PRO A 54 -9.71 -2.90 -30.15
CA PRO A 54 -10.54 -3.13 -28.99
C PRO A 54 -11.42 -1.90 -28.75
N ALA A 55 -12.74 -2.12 -28.81
CA ALA A 55 -13.69 -1.26 -28.11
C ALA A 55 -13.85 -1.83 -26.71
N ALA A 56 -12.86 -1.60 -25.85
CA ALA A 56 -12.95 -2.02 -24.45
C ALA A 56 -13.66 -0.94 -23.63
N THR A 57 -14.58 -1.37 -22.77
CA THR A 57 -15.23 -0.49 -21.80
C THR A 57 -14.43 -0.39 -20.50
N VAL A 58 -13.47 -1.29 -20.28
CA VAL A 58 -12.55 -1.23 -19.15
C VAL A 58 -11.27 -0.54 -19.59
N VAL A 59 -10.87 0.47 -18.83
CA VAL A 59 -9.73 1.34 -19.14
C VAL A 59 -8.96 1.68 -17.87
N LEU A 60 -7.71 2.09 -18.04
CA LEU A 60 -6.91 2.69 -16.97
C LEU A 60 -7.48 4.06 -16.61
N ASN A 61 -7.73 4.29 -15.33
CA ASN A 61 -8.34 5.51 -14.81
C ASN A 61 -7.34 6.42 -14.10
N GLU A 62 -6.54 5.87 -13.20
CA GLU A 62 -5.62 6.63 -12.35
C GLU A 62 -4.41 5.75 -11.97
N VAL A 63 -3.24 6.36 -11.74
CA VAL A 63 -2.03 5.67 -11.29
C VAL A 63 -1.27 6.55 -10.30
N CYS A 64 -0.79 5.95 -9.21
CA CYS A 64 0.07 6.58 -8.22
C CYS A 64 1.36 5.76 -8.06
N PRO A 65 2.49 6.21 -8.62
CA PRO A 65 3.76 5.49 -8.56
C PRO A 65 4.60 5.81 -7.32
N SER A 66 4.04 6.58 -6.37
CA SER A 66 4.68 6.84 -5.09
C SER A 66 3.61 7.09 -4.05
N ASN A 67 3.04 6.03 -3.50
CA ASN A 67 2.03 6.12 -2.46
C ASN A 67 2.69 6.13 -1.07
N VAL A 68 2.53 7.23 -0.34
CA VAL A 68 3.14 7.45 0.99
C VAL A 68 2.10 7.35 2.09
N SER A 69 0.85 7.77 1.83
CA SER A 69 -0.19 7.76 2.87
C SER A 69 -1.61 7.58 2.36
N VAL A 70 -1.87 7.76 1.06
CA VAL A 70 -3.23 7.82 0.51
C VAL A 70 -3.98 6.50 0.61
N LEU A 71 -3.30 5.39 0.30
CA LEU A 71 -3.90 4.06 0.31
C LEU A 71 -3.02 3.09 1.10
N ARG A 72 -3.64 2.24 1.91
CA ARG A 72 -2.98 1.12 2.55
C ARG A 72 -3.64 -0.17 2.09
N ASP A 73 -2.85 -1.20 1.86
CA ASP A 73 -3.40 -2.54 1.76
C ASP A 73 -3.81 -3.08 3.15
N VAL A 74 -4.36 -4.30 3.23
CA VAL A 74 -4.79 -4.84 4.53
C VAL A 74 -3.64 -5.11 5.49
N ALA A 75 -2.41 -5.23 5.00
CA ALA A 75 -1.22 -5.35 5.83
C ALA A 75 -0.74 -4.00 6.38
N GLY A 76 -1.41 -2.90 5.99
CA GLY A 76 -1.04 -1.53 6.36
C GLY A 76 0.07 -0.94 5.48
N ASP A 77 0.53 -1.66 4.46
CA ASP A 77 1.59 -1.21 3.57
C ASP A 77 1.08 -0.13 2.62
N THR A 78 1.86 0.93 2.43
CA THR A 78 1.63 1.94 1.41
C THR A 78 2.37 1.53 0.14
N VAL A 79 1.62 1.01 -0.82
CA VAL A 79 2.14 0.49 -2.10
C VAL A 79 1.63 1.37 -3.24
N ASP A 80 2.47 1.58 -4.24
CA ASP A 80 2.08 2.13 -5.53
C ASP A 80 0.87 1.38 -6.10
N TRP A 81 0.07 2.04 -6.91
CA TRP A 81 -1.17 1.44 -7.39
C TRP A 81 -1.60 1.97 -8.75
N VAL A 82 -2.34 1.12 -9.45
CA VAL A 82 -3.00 1.39 -10.73
C VAL A 82 -4.49 1.16 -10.54
N GLU A 83 -5.32 2.06 -11.04
CA GLU A 83 -6.78 1.94 -10.99
C GLU A 83 -7.36 1.75 -12.39
N LEU A 84 -8.33 0.84 -12.49
CA LEU A 84 -9.15 0.61 -13.65
C LEU A 84 -10.58 1.08 -13.38
N THR A 85 -11.27 1.53 -14.43
CA THR A 85 -12.72 1.76 -14.39
C THR A 85 -13.43 1.10 -15.56
N ASN A 86 -14.67 0.66 -15.35
CA ASN A 86 -15.54 0.15 -16.41
C ASN A 86 -16.55 1.22 -16.84
N THR A 87 -16.30 1.86 -17.98
CA THR A 87 -17.17 2.88 -18.58
C THR A 87 -18.37 2.29 -19.33
N GLY A 88 -18.55 0.97 -19.31
CA GLY A 88 -19.61 0.24 -20.00
C GLY A 88 -20.90 0.16 -19.18
N GLU A 89 -21.94 -0.39 -19.79
CA GLU A 89 -23.23 -0.64 -19.12
C GLU A 89 -23.36 -2.07 -18.57
N GLN A 90 -22.34 -2.92 -18.75
CA GLN A 90 -22.35 -4.32 -18.34
C GLN A 90 -21.11 -4.64 -17.50
N ALA A 91 -21.26 -5.52 -16.52
CA ALA A 91 -20.15 -6.05 -15.73
C ALA A 91 -19.16 -6.80 -16.63
N VAL A 92 -17.87 -6.67 -16.33
CA VAL A 92 -16.78 -7.33 -17.08
C VAL A 92 -15.96 -8.18 -16.13
N ASP A 93 -15.80 -9.47 -16.44
CA ASP A 93 -14.81 -10.33 -15.78
C ASP A 93 -13.43 -10.08 -16.41
N LEU A 94 -12.47 -9.68 -15.58
CA LEU A 94 -11.10 -9.38 -16.00
C LEU A 94 -10.21 -10.62 -16.09
N GLY A 95 -10.74 -11.83 -15.86
CA GLY A 95 -9.97 -13.06 -16.00
C GLY A 95 -9.24 -13.15 -17.35
N GLY A 96 -7.90 -13.21 -17.29
CA GLY A 96 -7.04 -13.29 -18.48
C GLY A 96 -6.64 -11.95 -19.10
N TRP A 97 -7.19 -10.82 -18.64
CA TRP A 97 -6.66 -9.49 -18.96
C TRP A 97 -5.27 -9.33 -18.34
N SER A 98 -4.49 -8.35 -18.78
CA SER A 98 -3.14 -8.14 -18.22
C SER A 98 -2.72 -6.68 -18.10
N LEU A 99 -1.88 -6.39 -17.12
CA LEU A 99 -1.16 -5.12 -16.98
C LEU A 99 0.30 -5.26 -17.41
N SER A 100 0.88 -4.14 -17.82
CA SER A 100 2.33 -3.97 -17.98
C SER A 100 2.75 -2.54 -17.65
N ASP A 101 3.90 -2.41 -16.99
CA ASP A 101 4.70 -1.19 -16.80
C ASP A 101 5.77 -1.01 -17.89
N ASP A 102 5.95 -2.00 -18.77
CA ASP A 102 6.87 -1.94 -19.91
C ASP A 102 6.17 -2.38 -21.21
N PRO A 103 5.80 -1.44 -22.10
CA PRO A 103 5.15 -1.77 -23.36
C PRO A 103 6.04 -2.57 -24.32
N GLU A 104 7.38 -2.56 -24.15
CA GLU A 104 8.31 -3.35 -24.96
C GLU A 104 8.32 -4.83 -24.55
N GLU A 105 8.00 -5.13 -23.29
CA GLU A 105 7.87 -6.50 -22.77
C GLU A 105 6.49 -7.12 -23.03
N GLY A 106 5.49 -6.30 -23.39
CA GLY A 106 4.11 -6.75 -23.61
C GLY A 106 3.37 -7.07 -22.30
N PRO A 107 2.34 -7.94 -22.32
CA PRO A 107 1.58 -8.31 -21.12
C PRO A 107 2.46 -8.97 -20.02
N LYS A 108 2.52 -8.40 -18.81
CA LYS A 108 3.38 -8.90 -17.71
C LYS A 108 2.62 -9.58 -16.57
N TRP A 109 1.59 -8.93 -16.03
CA TRP A 109 0.80 -9.48 -14.92
C TRP A 109 -0.63 -9.73 -15.36
N THR A 110 -1.10 -10.98 -15.23
CA THR A 110 -2.43 -11.38 -15.66
C THR A 110 -3.41 -11.35 -14.49
N PHE A 111 -4.56 -10.70 -14.70
CA PHE A 111 -5.62 -10.63 -13.71
C PHE A 111 -6.21 -12.03 -13.42
N PRO A 112 -6.50 -12.34 -12.14
CA PRO A 112 -7.43 -13.41 -11.82
C PRO A 112 -8.84 -13.07 -12.31
N SER A 113 -9.77 -14.02 -12.21
CA SER A 113 -11.19 -13.71 -12.43
C SER A 113 -11.67 -12.77 -11.33
N VAL A 114 -12.04 -11.56 -11.73
CA VAL A 114 -12.58 -10.49 -10.87
C VAL A 114 -13.57 -9.69 -11.70
N VAL A 115 -14.77 -9.49 -11.16
CA VAL A 115 -15.85 -8.81 -11.87
C VAL A 115 -15.80 -7.32 -11.54
N LEU A 116 -15.63 -6.49 -12.58
CA LEU A 116 -15.73 -5.04 -12.49
C LEU A 116 -17.10 -4.57 -12.98
N GLU A 117 -17.94 -4.14 -12.05
CA GLU A 117 -19.29 -3.64 -12.31
C GLU A 117 -19.30 -2.35 -13.15
N PRO A 118 -20.40 -2.04 -13.85
CA PRO A 118 -20.57 -0.78 -14.57
C PRO A 118 -20.32 0.44 -13.68
N GLY A 119 -19.43 1.33 -14.09
CA GLY A 119 -19.01 2.51 -13.33
C GLY A 119 -18.20 2.19 -12.06
N GLY A 120 -17.83 0.93 -11.84
CA GLY A 120 -16.98 0.51 -10.73
C GLY A 120 -15.52 0.87 -10.96
N PHE A 121 -14.77 0.92 -9.86
CA PHE A 121 -13.32 1.14 -9.84
C PHE A 121 -12.64 -0.09 -9.22
N LEU A 122 -11.49 -0.46 -9.76
CA LEU A 122 -10.67 -1.55 -9.25
C LEU A 122 -9.23 -1.07 -9.10
N VAL A 123 -8.73 -1.09 -7.87
CA VAL A 123 -7.34 -0.79 -7.57
C VAL A 123 -6.51 -2.07 -7.61
N VAL A 124 -5.35 -1.99 -8.25
CA VAL A 124 -4.30 -3.01 -8.28
C VAL A 124 -3.04 -2.40 -7.69
N TYR A 125 -2.55 -2.97 -6.60
CA TYR A 125 -1.28 -2.59 -5.99
C TYR A 125 -0.12 -3.06 -6.88
N ALA A 126 0.81 -2.18 -7.20
CA ALA A 126 2.03 -2.50 -7.92
C ALA A 126 3.17 -2.69 -6.92
N SER A 127 3.23 -3.88 -6.31
CA SER A 127 4.11 -4.14 -5.16
C SER A 127 5.33 -5.00 -5.46
N ASP A 128 5.54 -5.40 -6.72
CA ASP A 128 6.53 -6.42 -7.11
C ASP A 128 6.35 -7.78 -6.39
N ALA A 129 5.15 -8.04 -5.86
CA ALA A 129 4.86 -9.29 -5.17
C ALA A 129 4.34 -10.34 -6.17
N THR A 130 4.79 -11.58 -6.03
CA THR A 130 4.41 -12.68 -6.92
C THR A 130 3.34 -13.60 -6.34
N ASP A 131 3.00 -13.44 -5.06
CA ASP A 131 2.13 -14.32 -4.29
C ASP A 131 1.04 -13.58 -3.48
N ARG A 132 0.86 -12.27 -3.71
CA ARG A 132 -0.11 -11.42 -2.97
C ARG A 132 -1.41 -11.13 -3.75
N THR A 133 -1.98 -12.13 -4.40
CA THR A 133 -3.30 -12.00 -5.04
C THR A 133 -4.37 -12.73 -4.24
N LEU A 134 -5.35 -11.98 -3.73
CA LEU A 134 -6.51 -12.51 -3.03
C LEU A 134 -7.80 -12.07 -3.74
N VAL A 135 -8.68 -13.04 -4.01
CA VAL A 135 -10.06 -12.80 -4.42
C VAL A 135 -10.95 -13.73 -3.61
N VAL A 136 -11.94 -13.17 -2.94
CA VAL A 136 -12.95 -13.91 -2.16
C VAL A 136 -14.34 -13.48 -2.60
N GLY A 137 -15.28 -14.42 -2.60
CA GLY A 137 -16.69 -14.11 -2.84
C GLY A 137 -17.34 -13.44 -1.62
N THR A 138 -16.90 -13.76 -0.41
CA THR A 138 -17.43 -13.14 0.82
C THR A 138 -16.45 -13.25 1.99
N TRP A 139 -16.44 -12.23 2.84
CA TRP A 139 -15.83 -12.26 4.18
C TRP A 139 -16.87 -12.54 5.25
N ASP A 140 -16.56 -13.46 6.18
CA ASP A 140 -17.31 -13.71 7.41
C ASP A 140 -16.45 -13.44 8.64
N THR A 141 -16.77 -12.36 9.36
CA THR A 141 -16.15 -12.06 10.65
C THR A 141 -16.75 -12.96 11.73
N ARG A 142 -16.17 -14.16 11.87
CA ARG A 142 -16.64 -15.23 12.75
C ARG A 142 -16.47 -14.92 14.24
N ILE A 143 -15.47 -14.10 14.56
CA ILE A 143 -15.26 -13.51 15.88
C ILE A 143 -15.16 -12.00 15.66
N ASP A 144 -15.94 -11.24 16.42
CA ASP A 144 -16.03 -9.79 16.33
C ASP A 144 -16.00 -9.16 17.74
N GLN A 145 -15.91 -7.83 17.81
CA GLN A 145 -15.97 -7.10 19.07
C GLN A 145 -17.29 -7.39 19.82
N GLY A 146 -17.18 -7.61 21.13
CA GLY A 146 -18.31 -7.90 22.00
C GLY A 146 -18.78 -9.36 22.01
N ASP A 147 -18.21 -10.22 21.16
CA ASP A 147 -18.48 -11.66 21.23
C ASP A 147 -17.99 -12.25 22.57
N LEU A 148 -18.63 -13.34 23.01
CA LEU A 148 -18.29 -13.95 24.30
C LEU A 148 -17.02 -14.79 24.20
N TRP A 149 -16.12 -14.60 25.17
CA TRP A 149 -14.93 -15.42 25.36
C TRP A 149 -14.88 -15.98 26.77
N ARG A 150 -14.13 -17.08 26.92
CA ARG A 150 -13.63 -17.54 28.21
C ARG A 150 -12.34 -16.80 28.50
N TYR A 151 -12.19 -16.26 29.70
CA TYR A 151 -10.98 -15.52 30.07
C TYR A 151 -10.51 -15.81 31.49
N LEU A 152 -9.21 -15.64 31.69
CA LEU A 152 -8.51 -15.80 32.96
C LEU A 152 -7.62 -14.56 33.20
N PRO A 153 -8.04 -13.61 34.04
CA PRO A 153 -7.18 -12.53 34.50
C PRO A 153 -6.20 -13.08 35.53
N VAL A 154 -4.90 -12.83 35.36
CA VAL A 154 -3.89 -13.70 35.98
C VAL A 154 -3.31 -13.21 37.30
N ALA A 155 -3.22 -14.17 38.23
CA ALA A 155 -2.24 -14.23 39.33
C ALA A 155 -1.43 -15.57 39.37
N SER A 156 -1.57 -16.44 38.36
CA SER A 156 -0.77 -17.66 38.14
C SER A 156 -0.85 -18.21 36.71
N LEU A 157 0.27 -18.72 36.17
CA LEU A 157 0.39 -19.37 34.85
C LEU A 157 -0.75 -20.36 34.56
N PRO A 158 -1.45 -20.26 33.41
CA PRO A 158 -2.41 -21.27 33.00
C PRO A 158 -1.72 -22.62 32.72
N ASP A 159 -2.51 -23.69 32.68
CA ASP A 159 -2.02 -24.99 32.22
C ASP A 159 -1.39 -24.83 30.82
N PRO A 160 -0.19 -25.38 30.53
CA PRO A 160 0.41 -25.27 29.20
C PRO A 160 -0.48 -25.76 28.04
N ALA A 161 -1.51 -26.55 28.33
CA ALA A 161 -2.51 -27.00 27.37
C ALA A 161 -3.65 -26.00 27.09
N TRP A 162 -3.68 -24.83 27.74
CA TRP A 162 -4.83 -23.90 27.73
C TRP A 162 -5.33 -23.46 26.35
N SER A 163 -4.44 -23.41 25.36
CA SER A 163 -4.73 -23.01 23.98
C SER A 163 -5.19 -24.16 23.08
N LEU A 164 -5.12 -25.42 23.54
CA LEU A 164 -5.57 -26.59 22.80
C LEU A 164 -7.10 -26.69 22.79
N SER A 165 -7.66 -27.20 21.69
CA SER A 165 -9.11 -27.37 21.52
C SER A 165 -9.76 -28.26 22.58
N GLU A 166 -9.04 -29.24 23.12
CA GLU A 166 -9.56 -30.18 24.12
C GLU A 166 -9.47 -29.66 25.57
N TYR A 167 -8.91 -28.46 25.79
CA TYR A 167 -8.74 -27.91 27.13
C TYR A 167 -10.09 -27.62 27.80
N ASP A 168 -10.24 -28.05 29.06
CA ASP A 168 -11.41 -27.77 29.89
C ASP A 168 -11.29 -26.39 30.55
N ASP A 169 -11.92 -25.39 29.93
CA ASP A 169 -11.99 -24.02 30.42
C ASP A 169 -13.26 -23.72 31.22
N SER A 170 -13.99 -24.75 31.68
CA SER A 170 -15.24 -24.55 32.43
C SER A 170 -15.05 -23.76 33.73
N GLY A 171 -13.83 -23.68 34.24
CA GLY A 171 -13.42 -22.85 35.38
C GLY A 171 -13.11 -21.39 35.06
N TRP A 172 -13.04 -21.00 33.79
CA TRP A 172 -12.72 -19.65 33.36
C TRP A 172 -13.97 -18.75 33.37
N ALA A 173 -13.75 -17.46 33.64
CA ALA A 173 -14.80 -16.45 33.58
C ALA A 173 -15.29 -16.28 32.14
N VAL A 174 -16.48 -15.70 31.95
CA VAL A 174 -17.05 -15.38 30.63
C VAL A 174 -17.33 -13.90 30.55
N GLY A 175 -16.87 -13.28 29.48
CA GLY A 175 -17.11 -11.88 29.22
C GLY A 175 -17.07 -11.60 27.71
N PRO A 176 -17.73 -10.52 27.26
CA PRO A 176 -17.56 -10.00 25.91
C PRO A 176 -16.11 -9.53 25.66
N SER A 177 -15.59 -9.65 24.43
CA SER A 177 -14.30 -9.05 24.03
C SER A 177 -14.30 -7.52 24.14
N GLY A 178 -13.12 -6.93 24.34
CA GLY A 178 -12.96 -5.65 25.04
C GLY A 178 -12.51 -5.89 26.47
N PHE A 179 -11.40 -6.62 26.63
CA PHE A 179 -10.83 -6.95 27.93
C PHE A 179 -9.76 -5.94 28.32
N GLY A 180 -9.90 -5.28 29.47
CA GLY A 180 -8.96 -4.21 29.76
C GLY A 180 -9.23 -3.38 31.00
N PHE A 181 -8.53 -2.25 31.09
CA PHE A 181 -8.85 -1.13 31.95
C PHE A 181 -8.23 0.16 31.38
N GLY A 182 -8.62 1.32 31.91
CA GLY A 182 -7.90 2.60 31.73
C GLY A 182 -8.45 3.51 30.62
N ASP A 183 -9.01 2.94 29.57
CA ASP A 183 -9.53 3.61 28.35
C ASP A 183 -11.05 3.91 28.40
N LEU A 184 -11.79 3.23 29.28
CA LEU A 184 -13.24 3.38 29.51
C LEU A 184 -14.15 2.90 28.37
N ASP A 185 -13.65 2.05 27.48
CA ASP A 185 -14.43 1.40 26.42
C ASP A 185 -14.45 -0.14 26.50
N ASP A 186 -13.77 -0.71 27.51
CA ASP A 186 -13.81 -2.13 27.81
C ASP A 186 -15.22 -2.69 28.12
N ALA A 187 -15.58 -3.74 27.41
CA ALA A 187 -16.78 -4.51 27.69
C ALA A 187 -16.61 -5.46 28.90
N THR A 188 -15.36 -5.89 29.16
CA THR A 188 -14.96 -6.71 30.30
C THR A 188 -13.78 -6.06 31.03
N GLU A 189 -14.09 -5.32 32.10
CA GLU A 189 -13.06 -4.71 32.95
C GLU A 189 -12.27 -5.78 33.75
N VAL A 190 -10.94 -5.64 33.77
CA VAL A 190 -10.01 -6.42 34.59
C VAL A 190 -9.09 -5.49 35.39
N THR A 191 -8.23 -6.07 36.24
CA THR A 191 -7.28 -5.29 37.06
C THR A 191 -5.87 -5.87 37.05
N THR A 192 -5.54 -6.63 36.00
CA THR A 192 -4.29 -7.39 35.88
C THR A 192 -3.57 -6.99 34.60
N HIS A 193 -2.24 -6.99 34.63
CA HIS A 193 -1.41 -6.65 33.46
C HIS A 193 -1.30 -7.77 32.41
N THR A 194 -1.90 -8.94 32.68
CA THR A 194 -1.93 -10.08 31.75
C THR A 194 -3.31 -10.72 31.77
N ILE A 195 -3.85 -11.02 30.59
CA ILE A 195 -5.09 -11.77 30.42
C ILE A 195 -4.86 -12.89 29.41
N TYR A 196 -5.41 -14.06 29.70
CA TYR A 196 -5.56 -15.14 28.74
C TYR A 196 -7.02 -15.25 28.37
N ALA A 197 -7.33 -15.25 27.07
CA ALA A 197 -8.68 -15.38 26.55
C ALA A 197 -8.73 -16.48 25.49
N ARG A 198 -9.81 -17.24 25.43
CA ARG A 198 -10.07 -18.20 24.35
C ARG A 198 -11.54 -18.28 23.99
N THR A 199 -11.80 -18.61 22.73
CA THR A 199 -13.15 -18.86 22.24
C THR A 199 -13.12 -19.90 21.12
N ASP A 200 -14.27 -20.54 20.92
CA ASP A 200 -14.44 -21.60 19.95
C ASP A 200 -15.24 -21.11 18.75
N VAL A 201 -14.78 -21.50 17.56
CA VAL A 201 -15.48 -21.32 16.29
C VAL A 201 -15.77 -22.68 15.67
N THR A 202 -16.96 -22.86 15.12
CA THR A 202 -17.33 -24.11 14.44
C THR A 202 -17.29 -23.90 12.93
N LEU A 203 -16.61 -24.80 12.21
CA LEU A 203 -16.59 -24.83 10.74
C LEU A 203 -17.23 -26.11 10.21
N THR A 204 -18.06 -25.99 9.20
CA THR A 204 -18.54 -27.12 8.43
C THR A 204 -17.46 -27.62 7.45
N ALA A 205 -17.59 -28.85 6.98
CA ALA A 205 -16.69 -29.37 5.94
C ALA A 205 -16.81 -28.60 4.61
N ASP A 206 -17.98 -28.01 4.35
CA ASP A 206 -18.22 -27.17 3.17
C ASP A 206 -17.49 -25.82 3.28
N GLU A 207 -17.60 -25.15 4.44
CA GLU A 207 -16.82 -23.94 4.72
C GLU A 207 -15.32 -24.19 4.63
N LEU A 208 -14.82 -25.25 5.26
CA LEU A 208 -13.39 -25.55 5.21
C LEU A 208 -12.92 -25.86 3.78
N GLY A 209 -13.77 -26.46 2.95
CA GLY A 209 -13.46 -26.77 1.55
C GLY A 209 -13.44 -25.55 0.62
N ASP A 210 -14.06 -24.44 1.04
CA ASP A 210 -14.15 -23.18 0.27
C ASP A 210 -13.35 -22.02 0.90
N LEU A 211 -12.63 -22.28 1.99
CA LEU A 211 -11.83 -21.27 2.67
C LEU A 211 -10.64 -20.85 1.80
N ALA A 212 -10.57 -19.57 1.46
CA ALA A 212 -9.54 -18.96 0.64
C ALA A 212 -8.60 -18.05 1.45
N ALA A 213 -9.07 -17.47 2.56
CA ALA A 213 -8.26 -16.63 3.44
C ALA A 213 -8.68 -16.75 4.91
N LEU A 214 -7.73 -16.47 5.81
CA LEU A 214 -7.94 -16.45 7.25
C LEU A 214 -7.16 -15.29 7.85
N TYR A 215 -7.87 -14.30 8.39
CA TYR A 215 -7.28 -13.09 8.94
C TYR A 215 -7.61 -12.94 10.42
N LEU A 216 -6.61 -12.56 11.20
CA LEU A 216 -6.76 -12.13 12.58
C LEU A 216 -6.48 -10.63 12.63
N HIS A 217 -7.40 -9.87 13.23
CA HIS A 217 -7.11 -8.51 13.65
C HIS A 217 -7.17 -8.43 15.17
N VAL A 218 -6.30 -7.64 15.78
CA VAL A 218 -6.32 -7.44 17.23
C VAL A 218 -6.09 -5.97 17.54
N ASP A 219 -7.01 -5.37 18.28
CA ASP A 219 -6.74 -4.11 18.98
C ASP A 219 -6.22 -4.45 20.37
N TYR A 220 -5.03 -3.98 20.73
CA TYR A 220 -4.37 -4.41 21.95
C TYR A 220 -3.45 -3.35 22.55
N ASP A 221 -3.16 -3.52 23.83
CA ASP A 221 -2.18 -2.74 24.58
C ASP A 221 -1.57 -3.66 25.66
N ASP A 222 -0.29 -4.05 25.63
CA ASP A 222 0.83 -3.59 24.77
C ASP A 222 1.42 -4.71 23.87
N ALA A 223 1.09 -5.97 24.13
CA ALA A 223 1.66 -7.10 23.43
C ALA A 223 0.71 -8.28 23.40
N ILE A 224 0.74 -9.09 22.33
CA ILE A 224 -0.06 -10.30 22.22
C ILE A 224 0.72 -11.51 21.74
N VAL A 225 0.21 -12.69 22.11
CA VAL A 225 0.48 -13.96 21.42
C VAL A 225 -0.83 -14.66 21.16
N ALA A 226 -1.07 -15.04 19.91
CA ALA A 226 -2.28 -15.74 19.48
C ALA A 226 -1.96 -17.18 19.06
N TYR A 227 -2.90 -18.07 19.37
CA TYR A 227 -2.83 -19.50 19.13
C TYR A 227 -4.09 -19.98 18.41
N LEU A 228 -3.92 -20.83 17.41
CA LEU A 228 -4.99 -21.56 16.74
C LEU A 228 -4.82 -23.06 17.01
N ASN A 229 -5.80 -23.66 17.68
CA ASN A 229 -5.76 -25.08 18.08
C ASN A 229 -4.44 -25.45 18.79
N GLY A 230 -3.95 -24.57 19.66
CA GLY A 230 -2.73 -24.74 20.45
C GLY A 230 -1.40 -24.46 19.72
N THR A 231 -1.44 -24.11 18.44
CA THR A 231 -0.24 -23.69 17.69
C THR A 231 -0.17 -22.17 17.67
N GLU A 232 0.99 -21.59 17.98
CA GLU A 232 1.20 -20.13 17.88
C GLU A 232 1.10 -19.69 16.42
N VAL A 233 0.28 -18.67 16.15
CA VAL A 233 -0.01 -18.17 14.79
C VAL A 233 0.25 -16.66 14.62
N ALA A 234 0.32 -15.91 15.72
CA ALA A 234 0.72 -14.49 15.70
C ALA A 234 1.38 -14.10 17.03
N ARG A 235 2.31 -13.14 16.97
CA ARG A 235 3.03 -12.60 18.12
C ARG A 235 3.55 -11.21 17.78
N THR A 236 3.38 -10.28 18.72
CA THR A 236 3.99 -8.95 18.67
C THR A 236 4.18 -8.48 20.11
N GLY A 237 5.12 -7.56 20.34
CA GLY A 237 5.35 -7.03 21.69
C GLY A 237 6.14 -7.94 22.66
N LEU A 238 6.49 -9.19 22.27
CA LEU A 238 7.18 -10.19 23.11
C LEU A 238 8.21 -11.04 22.32
N TRP A 239 9.49 -10.63 22.21
CA TRP A 239 10.49 -11.29 21.32
C TRP A 239 11.10 -12.58 21.87
N SER A 240 10.92 -12.88 23.16
CA SER A 240 11.50 -14.11 23.74
C SER A 240 10.87 -15.34 23.09
N ALA A 241 11.71 -16.25 22.58
CA ALA A 241 11.23 -17.48 21.97
C ALA A 241 10.55 -18.41 22.99
N GLY A 242 9.45 -19.03 22.56
CA GLY A 242 8.64 -19.95 23.37
C GLY A 242 7.47 -19.25 24.08
N PRO A 243 6.64 -20.03 24.81
CA PRO A 243 5.53 -19.48 25.58
C PRO A 243 6.03 -18.46 26.61
N PRO A 244 5.50 -17.22 26.62
CA PRO A 244 5.79 -16.23 27.64
C PRO A 244 5.49 -16.75 29.06
N ALA A 245 6.23 -16.22 30.03
CA ALA A 245 5.80 -16.35 31.42
C ALA A 245 4.56 -15.47 31.64
N TRP A 246 3.68 -15.87 32.56
CA TRP A 246 2.47 -15.10 32.86
C TRP A 246 2.75 -13.67 33.35
N ASP A 247 3.93 -13.45 33.94
CA ASP A 247 4.44 -12.16 34.42
C ASP A 247 5.44 -11.51 33.45
N ALA A 248 5.54 -12.03 32.22
CA ALA A 248 6.24 -11.34 31.16
C ALA A 248 5.57 -9.99 30.89
N LEU A 249 6.39 -9.01 30.57
CA LEU A 249 5.97 -7.66 30.21
C LEU A 249 6.31 -7.43 28.75
N ALA A 250 5.53 -6.59 28.07
CA ALA A 250 5.83 -6.18 26.70
C ALA A 250 7.21 -5.50 26.63
N ASP A 251 7.95 -5.70 25.53
CA ASP A 251 9.25 -5.05 25.37
C ASP A 251 9.19 -3.66 24.71
N TYR A 252 8.07 -3.25 24.11
CA TYR A 252 7.78 -1.86 23.69
C TYR A 252 6.35 -1.44 24.05
N ASP A 253 6.06 -0.14 23.96
CA ASP A 253 4.76 0.46 24.26
C ASP A 253 3.87 0.44 23.01
N HIS A 254 2.66 -0.12 23.09
CA HIS A 254 1.67 -0.15 22.01
C HIS A 254 0.30 0.23 22.55
N GLU A 255 -0.36 1.18 21.90
CA GLU A 255 -1.66 1.67 22.31
C GLU A 255 -2.75 1.07 21.41
N ALA A 256 -3.85 0.62 22.01
CA ALA A 256 -5.07 0.30 21.27
C ALA A 256 -5.56 1.55 20.51
N GLN A 257 -6.14 1.38 19.32
CA GLN A 257 -6.51 2.50 18.45
C GLN A 257 -7.98 2.49 18.03
N LEU A 258 -8.74 1.42 18.30
CA LEU A 258 -10.13 1.33 17.85
C LEU A 258 -11.01 2.43 18.49
N TYR A 259 -10.70 2.86 19.71
CA TYR A 259 -11.45 3.90 20.42
C TYR A 259 -11.33 5.29 19.79
N VAL A 260 -10.27 5.55 19.01
CA VAL A 260 -10.10 6.78 18.20
C VAL A 260 -10.58 6.62 16.76
N GLY A 261 -11.12 5.45 16.40
CA GLY A 261 -11.67 5.16 15.07
C GLY A 261 -10.62 4.71 14.04
N GLU A 262 -9.44 4.31 14.50
CA GLU A 262 -8.41 3.71 13.66
C GLU A 262 -8.56 2.19 13.62
N SER A 263 -7.81 1.53 12.74
CA SER A 263 -7.91 0.08 12.50
C SER A 263 -7.09 -0.75 13.50
N PRO A 264 -7.59 -1.93 13.91
CA PRO A 264 -6.80 -2.91 14.68
C PRO A 264 -5.64 -3.48 13.87
N GLU A 265 -4.59 -3.98 14.56
CA GLU A 265 -3.42 -4.56 13.89
C GLU A 265 -3.78 -5.86 13.15
N PHE A 266 -3.26 -6.01 11.93
CA PHE A 266 -3.52 -7.12 11.03
C PHE A 266 -2.48 -8.23 11.13
N PHE A 267 -2.95 -9.49 11.16
CA PHE A 267 -2.14 -10.70 11.04
C PHE A 267 -2.70 -11.64 9.98
N ASP A 268 -1.90 -11.96 8.96
CA ASP A 268 -2.24 -12.98 7.97
C ASP A 268 -2.05 -14.38 8.54
N LEU A 269 -3.16 -15.09 8.76
CA LEU A 269 -3.16 -16.47 9.22
C LEU A 269 -3.34 -17.48 8.07
N GLY A 270 -3.28 -17.03 6.81
CA GLY A 270 -3.31 -17.88 5.62
C GLY A 270 -2.38 -19.09 5.70
N PRO A 271 -1.09 -18.94 6.08
CA PRO A 271 -0.17 -20.06 6.27
C PRO A 271 -0.61 -21.09 7.32
N SER A 272 -1.52 -20.69 8.23
CA SER A 272 -2.03 -21.49 9.35
C SER A 272 -3.40 -22.10 9.09
N MET A 273 -4.02 -21.91 7.91
CA MET A 273 -5.30 -22.51 7.55
C MET A 273 -5.30 -24.04 7.65
N SER A 274 -4.14 -24.69 7.47
CA SER A 274 -4.00 -26.14 7.61
C SER A 274 -4.21 -26.68 9.03
N LEU A 275 -4.23 -25.80 10.04
CA LEU A 275 -4.56 -26.14 11.42
C LEU A 275 -6.08 -26.27 11.66
N LEU A 276 -6.90 -25.74 10.76
CA LEU A 276 -8.35 -25.78 10.88
C LEU A 276 -8.90 -27.18 10.56
N SER A 277 -9.95 -27.55 11.27
CA SER A 277 -10.68 -28.81 11.07
C SER A 277 -12.19 -28.55 10.97
N ALA A 278 -12.90 -29.44 10.28
CA ALA A 278 -14.35 -29.44 10.32
C ALA A 278 -14.81 -29.80 11.74
N GLY A 279 -15.64 -28.96 12.34
CA GLY A 279 -16.01 -28.98 13.74
C GLY A 279 -15.45 -27.78 14.50
N THR A 280 -15.22 -27.97 15.78
CA THR A 280 -14.73 -26.93 16.70
C THR A 280 -13.24 -26.65 16.47
N ASN A 281 -12.90 -25.37 16.41
CA ASN A 281 -11.54 -24.84 16.43
C ASN A 281 -11.47 -23.77 17.52
N THR A 282 -10.36 -23.68 18.22
CA THR A 282 -10.14 -22.68 19.29
C THR A 282 -9.18 -21.62 18.81
N LEU A 283 -9.58 -20.35 18.91
CA LEU A 283 -8.67 -19.21 18.92
C LEU A 283 -8.40 -18.82 20.38
N ALA A 284 -7.14 -18.67 20.73
CA ALA A 284 -6.71 -18.29 22.07
C ALA A 284 -5.69 -17.16 21.98
N VAL A 285 -5.78 -16.16 22.85
CA VAL A 285 -4.91 -14.97 22.83
C VAL A 285 -4.50 -14.65 24.27
N GLU A 286 -3.21 -14.38 24.47
CA GLU A 286 -2.71 -13.72 25.68
C GLU A 286 -2.33 -12.29 25.35
N VAL A 287 -2.63 -11.36 26.27
CA VAL A 287 -2.20 -9.96 26.20
C VAL A 287 -1.36 -9.63 27.42
N HIS A 288 -0.31 -8.84 27.23
CA HIS A 288 0.63 -8.42 28.27
C HIS A 288 0.86 -6.92 28.18
N ASN A 289 0.76 -6.22 29.33
CA ASN A 289 1.16 -4.83 29.45
C ASN A 289 2.70 -4.72 29.55
N ARG A 290 3.24 -3.58 29.13
CA ARG A 290 4.61 -3.11 29.30
C ARG A 290 5.07 -3.05 30.74
N THR A 291 4.18 -2.74 31.67
CA THR A 291 4.49 -2.60 33.09
C THR A 291 3.45 -3.31 33.96
N ALA A 292 3.89 -3.87 35.07
CA ALA A 292 3.00 -4.53 36.02
C ALA A 292 2.03 -3.57 36.75
N THR A 293 2.23 -2.25 36.59
CA THR A 293 1.42 -1.19 37.19
C THR A 293 0.96 -0.18 36.14
N GLY A 294 0.74 -0.65 34.91
CA GLY A 294 0.27 0.18 33.80
C GLY A 294 -1.04 0.88 34.13
N THR A 295 -1.35 1.91 33.35
CA THR A 295 -2.58 2.69 33.53
C THR A 295 -3.76 2.14 32.76
N ASP A 296 -3.46 1.27 31.80
CA ASP A 296 -4.31 0.77 30.73
C ASP A 296 -3.96 -0.68 30.40
N LEU A 297 -4.81 -1.34 29.63
CA LEU A 297 -4.59 -2.61 28.95
C LEU A 297 -5.82 -2.79 28.08
N SER A 298 -5.68 -3.27 26.85
CA SER A 298 -6.84 -3.56 26.00
C SER A 298 -6.62 -4.84 25.21
N LEU A 299 -7.70 -5.57 24.93
CA LEU A 299 -7.70 -6.75 24.04
C LEU A 299 -9.05 -6.92 23.35
N VAL A 300 -9.07 -6.68 22.05
CA VAL A 300 -10.22 -6.90 21.15
C VAL A 300 -9.77 -7.71 19.92
N PRO A 301 -9.93 -9.05 19.95
CA PRO A 301 -9.60 -9.89 18.79
C PRO A 301 -10.79 -10.05 17.83
N PHE A 302 -10.47 -10.10 16.54
CA PHE A 302 -11.39 -10.38 15.43
C PHE A 302 -10.84 -11.50 14.55
N LEU A 303 -11.68 -12.45 14.14
CA LEU A 303 -11.28 -13.53 13.22
C LEU A 303 -12.21 -13.51 12.00
N SER A 304 -11.63 -13.25 10.82
CA SER A 304 -12.37 -13.18 9.56
C SER A 304 -11.95 -14.30 8.61
N LEU A 305 -12.95 -14.97 8.05
CA LEU A 305 -12.79 -16.06 7.09
C LEU A 305 -13.22 -15.58 5.71
N GLY A 306 -12.31 -15.65 4.75
CA GLY A 306 -12.57 -15.32 3.36
C GLY A 306 -12.92 -16.57 2.58
N PHE A 307 -14.10 -16.62 1.98
CA PHE A 307 -14.59 -17.77 1.22
C PHE A 307 -14.55 -17.49 -0.27
N GLY A 308 -14.16 -18.49 -1.07
CA GLY A 308 -14.11 -18.37 -2.53
C GLY A 308 -15.48 -18.09 -3.16
N SER A 309 -16.55 -18.63 -2.57
CA SER A 309 -17.93 -18.44 -3.03
C SER A 309 -18.72 -17.48 -2.15
N GLU A 310 -19.69 -16.79 -2.78
CA GLU A 310 -20.67 -15.99 -2.04
C GLU A 310 -21.49 -16.83 -1.08
N ARG A 311 -21.64 -16.37 0.16
CA ARG A 311 -22.41 -17.07 1.20
C ARG A 311 -22.89 -16.12 2.31
N PRO A 312 -23.89 -16.52 3.12
CA PRO A 312 -24.29 -15.73 4.28
C PRO A 312 -23.11 -15.53 5.24
N ALA A 313 -22.88 -14.29 5.65
CA ALA A 313 -21.75 -13.92 6.47
C ALA A 313 -22.10 -12.77 7.42
N ARG A 314 -21.36 -12.69 8.53
CA ARG A 314 -21.34 -11.53 9.41
C ARG A 314 -20.27 -10.56 8.93
N THR A 315 -20.62 -9.28 8.86
CA THR A 315 -19.69 -8.18 8.58
C THR A 315 -19.44 -7.42 9.87
N SER A 316 -18.17 -7.17 10.20
CA SER A 316 -17.82 -6.25 11.29
C SER A 316 -17.93 -4.81 10.83
N THR A 317 -18.35 -3.92 11.72
CA THR A 317 -18.31 -2.47 11.48
C THR A 317 -16.95 -1.86 11.82
N ALA A 318 -16.06 -2.63 12.45
CA ALA A 318 -14.73 -2.19 12.86
C ALA A 318 -13.64 -2.54 11.82
N LEU A 319 -13.96 -3.38 10.83
CA LEU A 319 -12.99 -3.89 9.85
C LEU A 319 -13.39 -3.51 8.43
N GLU A 320 -12.40 -3.07 7.66
CA GLU A 320 -12.51 -2.88 6.22
C GLU A 320 -11.83 -4.05 5.50
N LEU A 321 -12.65 -4.96 4.95
CA LEU A 321 -12.16 -6.19 4.30
C LEU A 321 -12.52 -6.19 2.81
N PRO A 322 -11.60 -5.83 1.91
CA PRO A 322 -11.87 -5.82 0.47
C PRO A 322 -12.05 -7.24 -0.07
N LEU A 323 -12.99 -7.42 -1.01
CA LEU A 323 -13.23 -8.71 -1.67
C LEU A 323 -12.12 -9.11 -2.65
N ALA A 324 -11.35 -8.14 -3.13
CA ALA A 324 -10.19 -8.36 -3.97
C ALA A 324 -9.02 -7.51 -3.47
N GLN A 325 -7.85 -8.13 -3.34
CA GLN A 325 -6.58 -7.47 -3.12
C GLN A 325 -5.61 -8.00 -4.15
N LEU A 326 -5.35 -7.17 -5.14
CA LEU A 326 -4.60 -7.55 -6.31
C LEU A 326 -3.25 -6.87 -6.24
N HIS A 327 -2.19 -7.67 -6.12
CA HIS A 327 -0.82 -7.19 -6.22
C HIS A 327 -0.22 -7.65 -7.55
N ALA A 328 0.10 -6.69 -8.40
CA ALA A 328 0.87 -6.92 -9.61
C ALA A 328 2.32 -7.26 -9.28
N SER A 329 2.91 -8.12 -10.11
CA SER A 329 4.30 -8.59 -9.98
C SER A 329 5.32 -7.62 -10.58
N PHE A 330 5.06 -6.32 -10.45
CA PHE A 330 5.95 -5.22 -10.79
C PHE A 330 5.67 -4.06 -9.82
N ALA A 331 6.62 -3.12 -9.72
CA ALA A 331 6.49 -1.88 -8.96
C ALA A 331 6.63 -0.69 -9.91
N LEU A 332 6.16 0.48 -9.48
CA LEU A 332 6.16 1.65 -10.34
C LEU A 332 7.37 2.58 -10.11
N GLN A 333 7.71 3.37 -11.11
CA GLN A 333 8.79 4.35 -11.08
C GLN A 333 8.24 5.76 -10.86
N ALA A 334 8.71 6.43 -9.80
CA ALA A 334 8.33 7.81 -9.49
C ALA A 334 8.78 8.81 -10.58
N GLU A 335 9.80 8.47 -11.37
CA GLU A 335 10.22 9.22 -12.56
C GLU A 335 9.22 9.15 -13.73
N GLY A 336 8.21 8.28 -13.63
CA GLY A 336 7.18 8.06 -14.62
C GLY A 336 7.55 6.97 -15.62
N GLU A 337 6.58 6.09 -15.90
CA GLU A 337 6.71 5.04 -16.90
C GLU A 337 5.34 4.70 -17.53
N PRO A 338 5.32 4.12 -18.74
CA PRO A 338 4.08 3.81 -19.44
C PRO A 338 3.36 2.62 -18.80
N ILE A 339 2.09 2.80 -18.43
CA ILE A 339 1.23 1.68 -17.98
C ILE A 339 0.29 1.29 -19.09
N ARG A 340 0.15 -0.01 -19.33
CA ARG A 340 -0.67 -0.60 -20.38
C ARG A 340 -1.61 -1.66 -19.84
N LEU A 341 -2.83 -1.66 -20.37
CA LEU A 341 -3.84 -2.68 -20.13
C LEU A 341 -4.09 -3.44 -21.43
N TYR A 342 -4.06 -4.77 -21.34
CA TYR A 342 -4.30 -5.68 -22.45
C TYR A 342 -5.53 -6.54 -22.17
N ASP A 343 -6.32 -6.81 -23.21
CA ASP A 343 -7.39 -7.81 -23.16
C ASP A 343 -6.83 -9.26 -23.21
N PRO A 344 -7.68 -10.29 -23.06
CA PRO A 344 -7.23 -11.69 -23.11
C PRO A 344 -6.69 -12.15 -24.47
N ALA A 345 -6.88 -11.38 -25.55
CA ALA A 345 -6.26 -11.65 -26.85
C ALA A 345 -4.85 -11.05 -26.96
N GLY A 346 -4.36 -10.37 -25.91
CA GLY A 346 -3.08 -9.67 -25.89
C GLY A 346 -3.14 -8.30 -26.58
N CYS A 347 -4.34 -7.79 -26.80
CA CYS A 347 -4.59 -6.54 -27.48
C CYS A 347 -4.52 -5.37 -26.50
N GLU A 348 -3.68 -4.35 -26.75
CA GLU A 348 -3.65 -3.15 -25.90
C GLU A 348 -4.98 -2.39 -26.03
N VAL A 349 -5.65 -2.16 -24.90
CA VAL A 349 -6.96 -1.52 -24.85
C VAL A 349 -6.97 -0.16 -24.17
N SER A 350 -5.98 0.11 -23.32
CA SER A 350 -5.82 1.39 -22.63
C SER A 350 -4.38 1.60 -22.19
N GLY A 351 -3.94 2.86 -22.20
CA GLY A 351 -2.63 3.28 -21.69
C GLY A 351 -2.72 4.57 -20.88
N LEU A 352 -1.79 4.71 -19.93
CA LEU A 352 -1.43 5.97 -19.28
C LEU A 352 0.09 6.17 -19.40
N ASP A 353 0.52 7.40 -19.64
CA ASP A 353 1.93 7.77 -19.80
C ASP A 353 2.30 8.85 -18.76
N PRO A 354 2.31 8.49 -17.45
CA PRO A 354 2.71 9.41 -16.41
C PRO A 354 4.16 9.88 -16.62
N GLY A 355 4.39 11.17 -16.39
CA GLY A 355 5.73 11.69 -16.16
C GLY A 355 6.13 11.60 -14.68
N PRO A 356 7.20 12.28 -14.28
CA PRO A 356 7.66 12.28 -12.91
C PRO A 356 6.60 12.78 -11.92
N MET A 357 6.46 12.11 -10.79
CA MET A 357 5.56 12.46 -9.69
C MET A 357 6.27 12.37 -8.35
N THR A 358 5.78 13.12 -7.37
CA THR A 358 6.20 12.97 -5.97
C THR A 358 5.21 12.11 -5.18
N GLY A 359 5.55 11.82 -3.92
CA GLY A 359 4.68 11.11 -2.99
C GLY A 359 3.25 11.67 -2.97
N ASP A 360 2.28 10.75 -2.94
CA ASP A 360 0.84 11.01 -2.89
C ASP A 360 0.31 11.90 -4.04
N GLN A 361 0.96 11.85 -5.20
CA GLN A 361 0.43 12.38 -6.46
C GLN A 361 0.05 11.25 -7.40
N SER A 362 -0.95 11.49 -8.23
CA SER A 362 -1.40 10.55 -9.22
C SER A 362 -1.53 11.18 -10.60
N PHE A 363 -1.60 10.32 -11.61
CA PHE A 363 -1.88 10.68 -12.99
C PHE A 363 -3.11 9.90 -13.46
N GLY A 364 -4.14 10.57 -13.96
CA GLY A 364 -5.40 9.92 -14.27
C GLY A 364 -6.29 10.72 -15.21
N ARG A 365 -7.44 10.15 -15.57
CA ARG A 365 -8.39 10.72 -16.54
C ARG A 365 -9.47 11.53 -15.85
N GLN A 366 -9.79 12.70 -16.39
CA GLN A 366 -10.97 13.48 -16.01
C GLN A 366 -11.73 14.00 -17.25
N PRO A 367 -13.00 13.62 -17.47
CA PRO A 367 -13.82 12.67 -16.69
C PRO A 367 -13.27 11.23 -16.71
N ASP A 368 -13.65 10.42 -15.72
CA ASP A 368 -13.19 9.04 -15.54
C ASP A 368 -13.31 8.21 -16.82
N GLY A 369 -12.25 7.46 -17.14
CA GLY A 369 -12.15 6.54 -18.27
C GLY A 369 -12.28 7.13 -19.69
N ALA A 370 -12.70 8.38 -19.87
CA ALA A 370 -12.97 8.97 -21.18
C ALA A 370 -12.29 10.33 -21.41
N GLY A 371 -11.85 11.00 -20.36
CA GLY A 371 -11.22 12.30 -20.39
C GLY A 371 -9.76 12.31 -20.84
N SER A 372 -9.21 13.53 -20.95
CA SER A 372 -7.77 13.73 -21.00
C SER A 372 -7.14 13.27 -19.70
N ALA A 373 -5.91 12.76 -19.78
CA ALA A 373 -5.13 12.43 -18.60
C ALA A 373 -4.32 13.64 -18.11
N GLY A 374 -4.16 13.75 -16.80
CA GLY A 374 -3.40 14.80 -16.13
C GLY A 374 -3.05 14.40 -14.70
N TYR A 375 -2.39 15.30 -13.98
CA TYR A 375 -1.91 15.08 -12.62
C TYR A 375 -2.93 15.52 -11.58
N PHE A 376 -3.03 14.79 -10.48
CA PHE A 376 -3.80 15.17 -9.30
C PHE A 376 -2.88 15.25 -8.09
N LEU A 377 -3.11 16.28 -7.27
CA LEU A 377 -2.45 16.45 -5.97
C LEU A 377 -3.21 15.73 -4.84
N GLU A 378 -4.44 15.30 -5.14
CA GLU A 378 -5.32 14.58 -4.22
C GLU A 378 -5.84 13.37 -5.00
N PRO A 379 -5.13 12.22 -4.93
CA PRO A 379 -5.52 11.00 -5.63
C PRO A 379 -6.83 10.42 -5.07
N THR A 380 -7.53 9.62 -5.88
CA THR A 380 -8.87 9.11 -5.54
C THR A 380 -9.02 7.60 -5.73
N PRO A 381 -8.17 6.76 -5.10
CA PRO A 381 -8.25 5.31 -5.28
C PRO A 381 -9.62 4.75 -4.85
N GLY A 382 -10.21 3.93 -5.70
CA GLY A 382 -11.53 3.33 -5.53
C GLY A 382 -12.69 4.29 -5.78
N ALA A 383 -12.45 5.52 -6.28
CA ALA A 383 -13.45 6.58 -6.39
C ALA A 383 -13.29 7.40 -7.68
N PRO A 384 -14.34 8.17 -8.07
CA PRO A 384 -14.22 9.08 -9.22
C PRO A 384 -13.14 10.15 -9.04
N ASN A 385 -12.39 10.45 -10.10
CA ASN A 385 -11.41 11.54 -10.19
C ASN A 385 -12.11 12.91 -10.19
N ALA A 386 -12.63 13.32 -9.03
CA ALA A 386 -13.41 14.54 -8.86
C ALA A 386 -12.58 15.75 -8.38
N THR A 387 -11.30 15.54 -8.06
CA THR A 387 -10.37 16.58 -7.62
C THR A 387 -9.82 17.39 -8.82
N GLU A 388 -9.07 18.46 -8.55
CA GLU A 388 -8.60 19.35 -9.62
C GLU A 388 -7.47 18.70 -10.44
N MET A 389 -7.75 18.39 -11.71
CA MET A 389 -6.74 17.91 -12.65
C MET A 389 -5.83 19.05 -13.12
N ARG A 390 -4.51 18.81 -13.11
CA ARG A 390 -3.47 19.67 -13.67
C ARG A 390 -2.92 19.06 -14.96
N PRO A 391 -2.71 19.83 -16.04
CA PRO A 391 -2.22 19.30 -17.31
C PRO A 391 -0.74 18.91 -17.29
N GLY A 392 0.02 19.34 -16.28
CA GLY A 392 1.46 19.11 -16.18
C GLY A 392 2.12 20.00 -15.13
N PHE A 393 3.44 19.90 -15.06
CA PHE A 393 4.27 20.76 -14.22
C PHE A 393 4.77 21.98 -15.00
N ALA A 394 4.83 23.13 -14.33
CA ALA A 394 5.43 24.33 -14.90
C ALA A 394 6.91 24.12 -15.24
N ALA A 395 7.41 24.82 -16.25
CA ALA A 395 8.80 24.67 -16.68
C ALA A 395 9.80 25.05 -15.56
N VAL A 396 10.86 24.24 -15.41
CA VAL A 396 11.96 24.53 -14.49
C VAL A 396 12.62 25.86 -14.86
N PRO A 397 12.72 26.83 -13.94
CA PRO A 397 13.40 28.07 -14.23
C PRO A 397 14.89 27.85 -14.52
N THR A 398 15.40 28.51 -15.56
CA THR A 398 16.82 28.47 -15.92
C THR A 398 17.53 29.73 -15.46
N PHE A 399 18.84 29.67 -15.28
CA PHE A 399 19.62 30.81 -14.79
C PHE A 399 20.76 31.14 -15.75
N ASP A 400 20.92 32.43 -16.06
CA ASP A 400 22.06 32.95 -16.82
C ASP A 400 22.65 34.18 -16.10
N PRO A 401 23.93 34.12 -15.68
CA PRO A 401 24.87 33.04 -15.90
C PRO A 401 24.59 31.81 -14.99
N PRO A 402 25.07 30.59 -15.35
CA PRO A 402 24.82 29.38 -14.57
C PRO A 402 25.48 29.43 -13.18
N PRO A 403 25.15 28.52 -12.24
CA PRO A 403 25.85 28.45 -10.96
C PRO A 403 27.38 28.37 -11.11
N GLY A 404 28.12 29.13 -10.31
CA GLY A 404 29.57 29.21 -10.46
C GLY A 404 30.25 30.30 -9.62
N TRP A 405 31.54 30.49 -9.87
CA TRP A 405 32.36 31.52 -9.24
C TRP A 405 32.48 32.73 -10.15
N TYR A 406 32.20 33.91 -9.62
CA TYR A 406 32.26 35.16 -10.37
C TYR A 406 33.10 36.22 -9.67
N ASP A 407 33.71 37.09 -10.48
CA ASP A 407 34.49 38.23 -10.01
C ASP A 407 33.59 39.45 -9.87
N GLY A 408 33.41 39.95 -8.64
CA GLY A 408 32.53 41.09 -8.35
C GLY A 408 31.05 40.70 -8.25
N GLY A 409 30.18 41.70 -8.40
CA GLY A 409 28.74 41.47 -8.48
C GLY A 409 28.33 41.02 -9.87
N THR A 410 27.38 40.09 -9.91
CA THR A 410 26.87 39.46 -11.13
C THR A 410 25.38 39.68 -11.22
N ASP A 411 24.90 40.09 -12.39
CA ASP A 411 23.48 40.13 -12.67
C ASP A 411 23.04 38.75 -13.17
N VAL A 412 22.01 38.20 -12.53
CA VAL A 412 21.43 36.89 -12.84
C VAL A 412 20.06 37.10 -13.46
N THR A 413 19.88 36.55 -14.64
CA THR A 413 18.58 36.45 -15.30
C THR A 413 17.97 35.08 -15.06
N ILE A 414 16.66 35.06 -14.81
CA ILE A 414 15.89 33.84 -14.64
C ILE A 414 15.02 33.65 -15.89
N GLY A 415 15.24 32.55 -16.60
CA GLY A 415 14.39 32.13 -17.72
C GLY A 415 13.19 31.34 -17.22
N GLY A 416 12.03 31.53 -17.84
CA GLY A 416 10.80 30.80 -17.56
C GLY A 416 9.94 30.66 -18.82
N ALA A 417 8.91 29.80 -18.76
CA ALA A 417 7.99 29.63 -19.87
C ALA A 417 7.17 30.93 -20.10
N PRO A 418 6.84 31.28 -21.37
CA PRO A 418 6.00 32.44 -21.66
C PRO A 418 4.63 32.33 -20.97
N GLY A 419 4.28 33.32 -20.15
CA GLY A 419 3.01 33.36 -19.42
C GLY A 419 3.07 32.81 -17.99
N ALA A 420 4.16 32.13 -17.63
CA ALA A 420 4.37 31.62 -16.29
C ALA A 420 4.85 32.72 -15.32
N THR A 421 4.49 32.59 -14.04
CA THR A 421 4.98 33.47 -12.97
C THR A 421 6.14 32.81 -12.27
N THR A 422 7.34 33.37 -12.39
CA THR A 422 8.51 32.90 -11.64
C THR A 422 8.71 33.73 -10.38
N ARG A 423 8.94 33.09 -9.23
CA ARG A 423 9.29 33.75 -7.96
C ARG A 423 10.62 33.22 -7.45
N TYR A 424 11.27 34.02 -6.62
CA TYR A 424 12.60 33.70 -6.12
C TYR A 424 12.80 34.11 -4.67
N THR A 425 13.79 33.47 -4.04
CA THR A 425 14.24 33.74 -2.68
C THR A 425 15.76 33.81 -2.67
N TRP A 426 16.29 34.54 -1.71
CA TRP A 426 17.70 34.51 -1.36
C TRP A 426 17.94 33.55 -0.19
N GLU A 427 19.18 33.13 0.02
CA GLU A 427 19.63 32.26 1.13
C GLU A 427 19.13 30.81 1.07
N GLY A 428 18.54 30.40 -0.06
CA GLY A 428 18.26 28.99 -0.33
C GLY A 428 16.94 28.44 0.19
N PHE A 429 16.04 29.30 0.68
CA PHE A 429 14.67 28.90 1.00
C PHE A 429 13.89 28.52 -0.26
N GLU A 430 12.93 27.61 -0.17
CA GLU A 430 12.09 27.28 -1.32
C GLU A 430 11.08 28.43 -1.59
N PRO A 431 11.00 28.97 -2.82
CA PRO A 431 10.05 30.03 -3.13
C PRO A 431 8.60 29.54 -3.05
N THR A 432 7.74 30.38 -2.48
CA THR A 432 6.30 30.21 -2.33
C THR A 432 5.52 31.25 -3.14
N GLU A 433 4.20 31.14 -3.24
CA GLU A 433 3.35 32.14 -3.90
C GLU A 433 3.37 33.52 -3.23
N ALA A 434 3.88 33.63 -2.00
CA ALA A 434 4.01 34.89 -1.28
C ALA A 434 5.32 35.65 -1.63
N ASP A 435 6.30 34.97 -2.23
CA ASP A 435 7.64 35.51 -2.45
C ASP A 435 7.72 36.46 -3.64
N ALA A 436 8.87 37.14 -3.79
CA ALA A 436 9.05 38.15 -4.81
C ALA A 436 8.91 37.56 -6.23
N VAL A 437 8.06 38.20 -7.05
CA VAL A 437 7.94 37.88 -8.48
C VAL A 437 9.19 38.37 -9.22
N TYR A 438 9.82 37.49 -9.97
CA TYR A 438 10.90 37.85 -10.87
C TYR A 438 10.35 38.67 -12.03
N SER A 439 10.90 39.87 -12.22
CA SER A 439 10.46 40.81 -13.26
C SER A 439 11.64 41.49 -13.98
N ASP A 440 12.79 41.61 -13.31
CA ASP A 440 14.01 42.22 -13.83
C ASP A 440 15.23 41.40 -13.34
N PRO A 441 16.39 41.48 -14.05
CA PRO A 441 17.63 40.82 -13.63
C PRO A 441 18.00 41.12 -12.17
N LEU A 442 18.48 40.11 -11.45
CA LEU A 442 18.81 40.18 -10.03
C LEU A 442 20.31 40.38 -9.84
N SER A 443 20.71 41.42 -9.12
CA SER A 443 22.14 41.69 -8.87
C SER A 443 22.60 41.08 -7.54
N THR A 444 23.68 40.29 -7.55
CA THR A 444 24.21 39.60 -6.35
C THR A 444 25.00 40.51 -5.39
N GLY A 445 25.21 41.80 -5.74
CA GLY A 445 26.00 42.74 -4.94
C GLY A 445 27.52 42.49 -4.99
N VAL A 446 28.33 43.34 -4.34
CA VAL A 446 29.81 43.28 -4.43
C VAL A 446 30.43 42.70 -3.15
N GLU A 447 31.16 41.58 -3.30
CA GLU A 447 32.13 40.94 -2.37
C GLU A 447 31.65 40.48 -0.97
N GLY A 448 31.88 39.19 -0.66
CA GLY A 448 32.05 38.70 0.72
C GLY A 448 31.43 37.34 1.02
N ASP A 449 30.17 37.14 0.64
CA ASP A 449 29.38 35.99 1.08
C ASP A 449 28.87 35.13 -0.09
N ALA A 450 28.71 33.83 0.18
CA ALA A 450 28.07 32.92 -0.77
C ALA A 450 26.60 33.31 -0.92
N VAL A 451 26.15 33.47 -2.16
CA VAL A 451 24.75 33.80 -2.47
C VAL A 451 24.05 32.54 -2.95
N ILE A 452 22.96 32.18 -2.28
CA ILE A 452 22.08 31.09 -2.70
C ILE A 452 20.81 31.71 -3.25
N LEU A 453 20.57 31.50 -4.55
CA LEU A 453 19.35 31.93 -5.24
C LEU A 453 18.55 30.68 -5.59
N ARG A 454 17.28 30.64 -5.16
CA ARG A 454 16.30 29.65 -5.62
C ARG A 454 15.19 30.34 -6.38
N ALA A 455 14.69 29.68 -7.41
CA ALA A 455 13.53 30.13 -8.16
C ALA A 455 12.56 28.97 -8.40
N ARG A 456 11.28 29.30 -8.48
CA ARG A 456 10.18 28.37 -8.77
C ARG A 456 9.21 29.05 -9.72
N THR A 457 8.56 28.27 -10.59
CA THR A 457 7.61 28.76 -11.60
C THR A 457 6.22 28.20 -11.31
N TRP A 458 5.19 29.02 -11.51
CA TRP A 458 3.76 28.67 -11.43
C TRP A 458 3.07 29.01 -12.75
N GLU A 459 2.13 28.18 -13.18
CA GLU A 459 1.34 28.31 -14.41
C GLU A 459 -0.16 28.15 -14.16
#